data_AF-A0A958AN73-F1
#
_entry.id   AF-A0A958AN73-F1
#
_cell.length_a   1.000
_cell.length_b   1.000
_cell.length_c   1.000
_cell.angle_alpha   90.00
_cell.angle_beta   90.00
_cell.angle_gamma   90.00
#
_symmetry.space_group_name_H-M   'P 1'
#
loop_
_entity.id
_entity.type
_entity.pdbx_description
1 polymer ?
#
loop_
_entity_poly.entity_id
_entity_poly.type
_entity_poly.pdbx_seq_one_letter_code
_entity_poly.pdbx_strand_id
1 'polypeptide(L)'
;RSRWIDLTFGLTEGWWRFADARQDHPLIDATAWHELLLANGFVAVTDCPATPVEPTLAGGQTLFVAQVTAQDDTTGDITVADTRQPWLLFADENGCADELAAALRNRGAAPYLVSPGATYSQRDANSFTINPNTAADYATLLASLPPIGGLAHLWSLDLPTLAARGAATNGTHDHTTLQPGDDLVALAQHNVGSMLTLTQALLQSAQSPTSLWLVTQNAHAVLDGDGVTGALQATLWGLGRTLTLEHPELNPVQIDLDGDAQDGRQWAALAALMTAPAMTTVHENQLALRQGVAYVARLDRADLYPAMATDRVPVQPQATYLITGGLGAIGLLTAESLVAQGADHLLLVGRSQPRAAAVERLTAWREQGVTVTVHQADVTDRAQMAQVIAAIDPAAPLRGVIHSVGLLHDGVLLQQRWARFAPVLAPKLQGAWHLHELTQGLPLDFFLLFSSAVGLMGNAGQ
;
A
#
# COMPACT_ATOMS: atom_id res chain seq x y z
N ARG A 1 -23.13 8.48 14.58
CA ARG A 1 -21.82 8.72 15.24
C ARG A 1 -21.12 9.81 14.44
N SER A 2 -20.66 10.85 15.13
CA SER A 2 -20.16 12.10 14.54
C SER A 2 -19.06 11.82 13.51
N ARG A 3 -19.27 12.30 12.28
CA ARG A 3 -18.26 12.27 11.22
C ARG A 3 -17.19 13.29 11.61
N TRP A 4 -15.98 12.82 11.92
CA TRP A 4 -14.83 13.69 12.12
C TRP A 4 -14.06 13.74 10.80
N ILE A 5 -13.70 14.95 10.37
CA ILE A 5 -12.70 15.20 9.34
C ILE A 5 -11.57 15.95 10.04
N ASP A 6 -10.36 15.42 9.96
CA ASP A 6 -9.14 16.18 10.26
C ASP A 6 -8.65 16.82 8.97
N LEU A 7 -8.80 18.15 8.85
CA LEU A 7 -8.16 18.94 7.81
C LEU A 7 -6.85 19.49 8.37
N THR A 8 -5.75 18.78 8.14
CA THR A 8 -4.41 19.29 8.44
C THR A 8 -3.85 19.99 7.19
N PHE A 9 -3.72 21.31 7.23
CA PHE A 9 -2.88 22.03 6.26
C PHE A 9 -1.45 22.12 6.79
N GLY A 10 -0.52 21.47 6.09
CA GLY A 10 0.92 21.73 6.23
C GLY A 10 1.74 20.53 6.64
N LEU A 11 2.27 19.80 5.65
CA LEU A 11 3.40 18.89 5.84
C LEU A 11 4.30 18.90 4.60
N THR A 12 5.31 19.77 4.60
CA THR A 12 6.59 19.52 3.91
C THR A 12 7.74 19.95 4.82
N GLU A 13 8.82 19.16 4.84
CA GLU A 13 10.04 19.47 5.60
C GLU A 13 10.66 20.81 5.15
N GLY A 14 10.93 21.71 6.10
CA GLY A 14 11.83 22.86 5.90
C GLY A 14 11.23 24.28 5.90
N TRP A 15 9.93 24.48 6.16
CA TRP A 15 9.32 25.82 6.07
C TRP A 15 9.79 26.83 7.15
N TRP A 16 10.25 26.39 8.32
CA TRP A 16 10.72 27.31 9.39
C TRP A 16 11.96 28.15 9.07
N ARG A 17 12.47 28.08 7.83
CA ARG A 17 13.71 28.74 7.39
C ARG A 17 13.52 29.96 6.51
N PHE A 18 12.31 30.51 6.39
CA PHE A 18 12.08 31.76 5.65
C PHE A 18 11.06 32.64 6.38
N ALA A 19 11.30 33.96 6.39
CA ALA A 19 10.24 34.93 6.65
C ALA A 19 9.38 35.02 5.38
N ASP A 20 8.12 34.60 5.46
CA ASP A 20 7.17 34.63 4.36
C ASP A 20 6.78 36.08 4.04
N ALA A 21 6.91 36.48 2.78
CA ALA A 21 6.71 37.86 2.31
C ALA A 21 5.58 37.99 1.26
N ARG A 22 4.73 36.96 1.13
CA ARG A 22 3.59 36.97 0.20
C ARG A 22 2.43 37.82 0.75
N GLN A 23 1.83 38.69 -0.07
CA GLN A 23 0.80 39.68 0.34
C GLN A 23 -0.58 39.42 -0.29
N ASP A 24 -0.72 38.35 -1.05
CA ASP A 24 -1.72 38.21 -2.11
C ASP A 24 -2.43 36.84 -2.12
N HIS A 25 -2.35 36.09 -1.02
CA HIS A 25 -3.17 34.89 -0.78
C HIS A 25 -3.62 34.84 0.69
N PRO A 26 -4.93 34.76 1.01
CA PRO A 26 -5.36 34.73 2.39
C PRO A 26 -5.23 33.31 2.95
N LEU A 27 -4.37 33.12 3.95
CA LEU A 27 -4.75 32.27 5.07
C LEU A 27 -5.80 33.08 5.82
N ILE A 28 -7.07 32.69 5.71
CA ILE A 28 -8.14 33.35 6.45
C ILE A 28 -7.86 33.19 7.95
N ASP A 29 -8.08 34.25 8.72
CA ASP A 29 -7.78 34.24 10.15
C ASP A 29 -8.76 33.35 10.94
N ALA A 30 -8.50 33.14 12.22
CA ALA A 30 -9.34 32.31 13.08
C ALA A 30 -10.81 32.76 13.11
N THR A 31 -11.04 34.07 13.04
CA THR A 31 -12.39 34.66 13.00
C THR A 31 -13.10 34.29 11.72
N ALA A 32 -12.43 34.41 10.58
CA ALA A 32 -12.96 34.05 9.27
C ALA A 32 -13.18 32.53 9.14
N TRP A 33 -12.35 31.69 9.79
CA TRP A 33 -12.62 30.25 9.92
C TRP A 33 -13.88 29.96 10.73
N HIS A 34 -14.10 30.66 11.86
CA HIS A 34 -15.32 30.54 12.65
C HIS A 34 -16.55 30.95 11.84
N GLU A 35 -16.50 32.09 11.14
CA GLU A 35 -17.59 32.56 10.28
C GLU A 35 -17.90 31.58 9.17
N LEU A 36 -16.88 31.05 8.50
CA LEU A 36 -17.04 30.05 7.44
C LEU A 36 -17.70 28.78 7.96
N LEU A 37 -17.24 28.24 9.09
CA LEU A 37 -17.80 27.02 9.69
C LEU A 37 -19.24 27.24 10.16
N LEU A 38 -19.55 28.37 10.80
CA LEU A 38 -20.93 28.71 11.17
C LEU A 38 -21.84 28.89 9.94
N ALA A 39 -21.35 29.55 8.89
CA ALA A 39 -22.08 29.71 7.64
C ALA A 39 -22.36 28.38 6.92
N ASN A 40 -21.56 27.34 7.21
CA ASN A 40 -21.69 26.00 6.62
C ASN A 40 -22.40 24.99 7.57
N GLY A 41 -23.22 25.48 8.50
CA GLY A 41 -24.16 24.64 9.24
C GLY A 41 -23.63 24.02 10.54
N PHE A 42 -22.42 24.38 10.96
CA PHE A 42 -21.95 24.09 12.30
C PHE A 42 -22.57 25.07 13.30
N VAL A 43 -22.95 24.59 14.48
CA VAL A 43 -23.64 25.37 15.52
C VAL A 43 -22.73 25.89 16.62
N ALA A 44 -21.52 25.33 16.74
CA ALA A 44 -20.48 25.85 17.61
C ALA A 44 -19.12 25.59 16.98
N VAL A 45 -18.18 26.51 17.15
CA VAL A 45 -16.79 26.39 16.70
C VAL A 45 -15.91 26.88 17.84
N THR A 46 -14.85 26.13 18.16
CA THR A 46 -13.91 26.46 19.23
C THR A 46 -12.49 26.22 18.75
N ASP A 47 -11.62 27.19 18.97
CA ASP A 47 -10.19 27.09 18.76
C ASP A 47 -9.48 26.48 19.98
N CYS A 48 -8.43 25.69 19.73
CA CYS A 48 -7.57 25.13 20.76
C CYS A 48 -6.10 25.47 20.47
N PRO A 49 -5.40 26.16 21.40
CA PRO A 49 -5.91 26.65 22.69
C PRO A 49 -6.86 27.85 22.52
N ALA A 50 -7.89 27.94 23.37
CA ALA A 50 -8.98 28.93 23.33
C ALA A 50 -8.57 30.40 23.61
N THR A 51 -7.27 30.66 23.68
CA THR A 51 -6.69 31.99 23.88
C THR A 51 -5.69 32.24 22.78
N PRO A 52 -5.68 33.44 22.15
CA PRO A 52 -4.66 33.80 21.18
C PRO A 52 -3.30 33.70 21.86
N VAL A 53 -2.50 32.72 21.48
CA VAL A 53 -1.10 32.64 21.91
C VAL A 53 -0.38 33.76 21.16
N GLU A 54 0.26 34.70 21.89
CA GLU A 54 1.14 35.68 21.26
C GLU A 54 2.13 34.93 20.36
N PRO A 55 2.38 35.43 19.13
CA PRO A 55 3.26 34.76 18.19
C PRO A 55 4.71 34.84 18.69
N THR A 56 5.06 33.95 19.60
CA THR A 56 6.45 33.63 19.87
C THR A 56 6.94 32.72 18.75
N LEU A 57 8.25 32.77 18.49
CA LEU A 57 8.96 32.22 17.32
C LEU A 57 8.82 30.69 17.09
N ALA A 58 7.91 29.99 17.78
CA ALA A 58 7.51 28.61 17.51
C ALA A 58 6.10 28.62 16.88
N GLY A 59 6.00 28.21 15.62
CA GLY A 59 4.80 28.29 14.78
C GLY A 59 3.50 27.90 15.51
N GLY A 60 2.62 28.89 15.68
CA GLY A 60 1.31 28.72 16.28
C GLY A 60 0.41 27.85 15.41
N GLN A 61 0.19 26.61 15.84
CA GLN A 61 -0.85 25.74 15.30
C GLN A 61 -2.14 25.98 16.11
N THR A 62 -3.26 26.18 15.43
CA THR A 62 -4.57 26.31 16.04
C THR A 62 -5.47 25.20 15.53
N LEU A 63 -6.00 24.38 16.43
CA LEU A 63 -7.00 23.36 16.11
C LEU A 63 -8.40 23.97 16.21
N PHE A 64 -9.22 23.86 15.17
CA PHE A 64 -10.63 24.24 15.22
C PHE A 64 -11.52 23.02 15.40
N VAL A 65 -12.33 23.02 16.46
CA VAL A 65 -13.33 21.99 16.76
C VAL A 65 -14.70 22.58 16.49
N ALA A 66 -15.40 22.06 15.48
CA ALA A 66 -16.73 22.51 15.12
C ALA A 66 -17.79 21.44 15.40
N GLN A 67 -18.89 21.83 16.04
CA GLN A 67 -20.00 20.97 16.42
C GLN A 67 -21.19 21.20 15.49
N VAL A 68 -21.88 20.11 15.12
CA VAL A 68 -23.21 20.14 14.51
C VAL A 68 -24.23 19.71 15.58
N THR A 69 -25.39 20.37 15.64
CA THR A 69 -26.52 19.86 16.44
C THR A 69 -26.91 18.51 15.90
N ALA A 70 -27.08 17.52 16.77
CA ALA A 70 -27.81 16.32 16.39
C ALA A 70 -29.23 16.75 16.00
N GLN A 71 -29.46 17.00 14.72
CA GLN A 71 -30.79 16.93 14.18
C GLN A 71 -31.25 15.48 14.40
N ASP A 72 -32.45 15.31 14.94
CA ASP A 72 -33.24 14.13 14.57
C ASP A 72 -33.16 14.06 13.04
N ASP A 73 -32.51 13.01 12.52
CA ASP A 73 -32.40 12.71 11.09
C ASP A 73 -33.81 12.54 10.53
N THR A 74 -34.53 13.65 10.34
CA THR A 74 -35.64 13.72 9.41
C THR A 74 -35.00 13.73 8.04
N THR A 75 -34.73 12.51 7.54
CA THR A 75 -34.78 12.17 6.12
C THR A 75 -34.25 13.26 5.19
N GLY A 76 -33.00 13.68 5.39
CA GLY A 76 -32.17 13.92 4.23
C GLY A 76 -31.90 12.53 3.67
N ASP A 77 -32.30 12.25 2.43
CA ASP A 77 -32.00 11.00 1.75
C ASP A 77 -30.48 10.75 1.80
N ILE A 78 -30.00 10.12 2.87
CA ILE A 78 -28.97 9.11 2.75
C ILE A 78 -29.64 8.15 1.80
N THR A 79 -29.23 8.18 0.54
CA THR A 79 -29.61 7.17 -0.42
C THR A 79 -29.24 5.85 0.23
N VAL A 80 -30.23 5.20 0.84
CA VAL A 80 -30.22 3.76 1.03
C VAL A 80 -29.90 3.29 -0.37
N ALA A 81 -28.68 2.77 -0.57
CA ALA A 81 -28.29 2.20 -1.84
C ALA A 81 -29.49 1.37 -2.26
N ASP A 82 -30.17 1.76 -3.35
CA ASP A 82 -31.31 0.99 -3.81
C ASP A 82 -30.72 -0.39 -4.01
N THR A 83 -31.13 -1.36 -3.19
CA THR A 83 -30.49 -2.69 -3.15
C THR A 83 -30.68 -3.44 -4.47
N ARG A 84 -31.36 -2.79 -5.43
CA ARG A 84 -31.56 -3.16 -6.83
C ARG A 84 -30.51 -2.59 -7.79
N GLN A 85 -29.70 -1.62 -7.40
CA GLN A 85 -28.63 -1.13 -8.25
C GLN A 85 -27.60 -2.24 -8.50
N PRO A 86 -27.14 -2.40 -9.74
CA PRO A 86 -26.24 -3.47 -10.12
C PRO A 86 -24.84 -3.27 -9.51
N TRP A 87 -24.16 -4.39 -9.29
CA TRP A 87 -22.75 -4.42 -8.88
C TRP A 87 -21.85 -4.54 -10.11
N LEU A 88 -20.68 -3.91 -10.07
CA LEU A 88 -19.65 -4.09 -11.09
C LEU A 88 -18.49 -4.91 -10.52
N LEU A 89 -18.21 -6.08 -11.08
CA LEU A 89 -17.13 -6.97 -10.64
C LEU A 89 -16.04 -7.02 -11.72
N PHE A 90 -14.83 -6.59 -11.38
CA PHE A 90 -13.65 -6.84 -12.22
C PHE A 90 -13.17 -8.26 -11.95
N ALA A 91 -13.57 -9.15 -12.86
CA ALA A 91 -13.56 -10.59 -12.70
C ALA A 91 -12.20 -11.21 -12.99
N ASP A 92 -11.74 -12.06 -12.08
CA ASP A 92 -10.57 -12.92 -12.24
C ASP A 92 -10.81 -14.01 -13.30
N GLU A 93 -9.73 -14.62 -13.77
CA GLU A 93 -9.77 -15.71 -14.77
C GLU A 93 -10.07 -17.08 -14.14
N ASN A 94 -10.00 -17.19 -12.80
CA ASN A 94 -10.15 -18.43 -12.05
C ASN A 94 -11.58 -18.71 -11.58
N GLY A 95 -12.54 -17.82 -11.88
CA GLY A 95 -13.97 -17.99 -11.57
C GLY A 95 -14.38 -17.55 -10.17
N CYS A 96 -13.51 -16.92 -9.38
CA CYS A 96 -13.88 -16.41 -8.05
C CYS A 96 -14.99 -15.35 -8.14
N ALA A 97 -14.91 -14.47 -9.14
CA ALA A 97 -15.92 -13.46 -9.42
C ALA A 97 -17.26 -14.07 -9.88
N ASP A 98 -17.25 -15.24 -10.51
CA ASP A 98 -18.48 -15.96 -10.88
C ASP A 98 -19.19 -16.50 -9.64
N GLU A 99 -18.44 -17.06 -8.69
CA GLU A 99 -18.97 -17.50 -7.39
C GLU A 99 -19.53 -16.32 -6.58
N LEU A 100 -18.80 -15.20 -6.53
CA LEU A 100 -19.29 -13.97 -5.90
C LEU A 100 -20.55 -13.44 -6.61
N ALA A 101 -20.57 -13.46 -7.95
CA ALA A 101 -21.74 -13.05 -8.73
C ALA A 101 -22.95 -13.95 -8.46
N ALA A 102 -22.76 -15.27 -8.34
CA ALA A 102 -23.81 -16.20 -7.95
C ALA A 102 -24.34 -15.90 -6.54
N ALA A 103 -23.45 -15.65 -5.58
CA ALA A 103 -23.81 -15.28 -4.22
C ALA A 103 -24.58 -13.94 -4.15
N LEU A 104 -24.20 -12.94 -4.94
CA LEU A 104 -24.91 -11.67 -5.07
C LEU A 104 -26.28 -11.83 -5.72
N ARG A 105 -26.41 -12.66 -6.76
CA ARG A 105 -27.69 -12.97 -7.41
C ARG A 105 -28.67 -13.64 -6.45
N ASN A 106 -28.19 -14.55 -5.59
CA ASN A 106 -28.99 -15.17 -4.54
C ASN A 106 -29.53 -14.16 -3.52
N ARG A 107 -28.95 -12.95 -3.47
CA ARG A 107 -29.37 -11.83 -2.62
C ARG A 107 -30.15 -10.75 -3.38
N GLY A 108 -30.53 -11.03 -4.64
CA GLY A 108 -31.36 -10.16 -5.47
C GLY A 108 -30.61 -9.09 -6.25
N ALA A 109 -29.27 -9.10 -6.24
CA ALA A 109 -28.45 -8.18 -7.02
C ALA A 109 -28.22 -8.69 -8.46
N ALA A 110 -27.96 -7.77 -9.39
CA ALA A 110 -27.63 -8.06 -10.78
C ALA A 110 -26.18 -7.61 -11.09
N PRO A 111 -25.17 -8.49 -10.97
CA PRO A 111 -23.79 -8.11 -11.21
C PRO A 111 -23.46 -8.05 -12.72
N TYR A 112 -22.60 -7.09 -13.08
CA TYR A 112 -21.86 -7.02 -14.32
C TYR A 112 -20.45 -7.56 -14.12
N LEU A 113 -19.93 -8.33 -15.07
CA LEU A 113 -18.58 -8.90 -15.02
C LEU A 113 -17.67 -8.22 -16.04
N VAL A 114 -16.46 -7.87 -15.63
CA VAL A 114 -15.46 -7.21 -16.47
C VAL A 114 -14.16 -8.02 -16.42
N SER A 115 -13.82 -8.68 -17.51
CA SER A 115 -12.56 -9.42 -17.64
C SER A 115 -11.48 -8.55 -18.31
N PRO A 116 -10.19 -8.81 -18.06
CA PRO A 116 -9.13 -8.18 -18.82
C PRO A 116 -9.20 -8.60 -20.31
N GLY A 117 -8.84 -7.70 -21.21
CA GLY A 117 -8.82 -7.94 -22.66
C GLY A 117 -7.93 -6.93 -23.39
N ALA A 118 -7.85 -7.05 -24.71
CA ALA A 118 -7.01 -6.14 -25.51
C ALA A 118 -7.60 -4.73 -25.64
N THR A 119 -8.93 -4.63 -25.69
CA THR A 119 -9.71 -3.40 -25.87
C THR A 119 -11.09 -3.55 -25.24
N TYR A 120 -11.84 -2.46 -25.12
CA TYR A 120 -13.25 -2.48 -24.78
C TYR A 120 -14.06 -3.37 -25.75
N SER A 121 -14.82 -4.31 -25.20
CA SER A 121 -15.83 -5.07 -25.93
C SER A 121 -16.94 -5.53 -24.99
N GLN A 122 -18.20 -5.45 -25.45
CA GLN A 122 -19.33 -6.05 -24.75
C GLN A 122 -19.52 -7.47 -25.28
N ARG A 123 -19.29 -8.48 -24.43
CA ARG A 123 -19.43 -9.89 -24.82
C ARG A 123 -20.89 -10.36 -24.81
N ASP A 124 -21.64 -9.90 -23.81
CA ASP A 124 -23.08 -10.15 -23.69
C ASP A 124 -23.77 -9.01 -22.88
N ALA A 125 -25.03 -9.21 -22.49
CA ALA A 125 -25.81 -8.19 -21.77
C ALA A 125 -25.20 -7.79 -20.41
N ASN A 126 -24.42 -8.67 -19.79
CA ASN A 126 -23.90 -8.54 -18.43
C ASN A 126 -22.38 -8.68 -18.32
N SER A 127 -21.67 -8.95 -19.42
CA SER A 127 -20.22 -9.14 -19.40
C SER A 127 -19.46 -8.32 -20.45
N PHE A 128 -18.30 -7.80 -20.03
CA PHE A 128 -17.45 -6.90 -20.79
C PHE A 128 -15.99 -7.35 -20.72
N THR A 129 -15.19 -6.91 -21.69
CA THR A 129 -13.73 -6.95 -21.62
C THR A 129 -13.18 -5.55 -21.78
N ILE A 130 -12.12 -5.20 -21.05
CA ILE A 130 -11.42 -3.92 -21.21
C ILE A 130 -9.91 -4.11 -21.12
N ASN A 131 -9.14 -3.19 -21.68
CA ASN A 131 -7.71 -3.13 -21.42
C ASN A 131 -7.43 -2.51 -20.04
N PRO A 132 -6.81 -3.25 -19.10
CA PRO A 132 -6.55 -2.78 -17.73
C PRO A 132 -5.71 -1.50 -17.64
N ASN A 133 -4.94 -1.20 -18.69
CA ASN A 133 -3.99 -0.10 -18.76
C ASN A 133 -4.50 1.09 -19.58
N THR A 134 -5.74 1.06 -20.05
CA THR A 134 -6.29 2.08 -20.96
C THR A 134 -7.47 2.82 -20.31
N ALA A 135 -7.24 4.05 -19.86
CA ALA A 135 -8.27 4.88 -19.22
C ALA A 135 -9.54 5.07 -20.09
N ALA A 136 -9.38 5.14 -21.42
CA ALA A 136 -10.51 5.28 -22.34
C ALA A 136 -11.46 4.07 -22.31
N ASP A 137 -10.95 2.86 -22.07
CA ASP A 137 -11.78 1.67 -21.98
C ASP A 137 -12.63 1.68 -20.70
N TYR A 138 -12.05 2.11 -19.57
CA TYR A 138 -12.80 2.32 -18.33
C TYR A 138 -13.87 3.39 -18.50
N ALA A 139 -13.54 4.52 -19.12
CA ALA A 139 -14.51 5.60 -19.37
C ALA A 139 -15.67 5.13 -20.25
N THR A 140 -15.38 4.34 -21.29
CA THR A 140 -16.40 3.75 -22.19
C THR A 140 -17.30 2.78 -21.43
N LEU A 141 -16.71 1.91 -20.60
CA LEU A 141 -17.44 0.97 -19.74
C LEU A 141 -18.34 1.70 -18.74
N LEU A 142 -17.81 2.65 -17.96
CA LEU A 142 -18.58 3.35 -16.93
C LEU A 142 -19.73 4.18 -17.52
N ALA A 143 -19.57 4.69 -18.75
CA ALA A 143 -20.61 5.43 -19.45
C ALA A 143 -21.69 4.53 -20.09
N SER A 144 -21.39 3.25 -20.36
CA SER A 144 -22.36 2.31 -20.95
C SER A 144 -23.25 1.63 -19.89
N LEU A 145 -22.84 1.67 -18.63
CA LEU A 145 -23.55 1.06 -17.51
C LEU A 145 -24.63 1.99 -16.93
N PRO A 146 -25.76 1.44 -16.42
CA PRO A 146 -26.65 2.19 -15.55
C PRO A 146 -25.93 2.59 -14.24
N PRO A 147 -26.53 3.47 -13.40
CA PRO A 147 -25.97 3.79 -12.08
C PRO A 147 -25.66 2.54 -11.27
N ILE A 148 -24.40 2.34 -10.91
CA ILE A 148 -23.95 1.17 -10.13
C ILE A 148 -24.05 1.43 -8.62
N GLY A 149 -24.45 0.40 -7.87
CA GLY A 149 -24.58 0.48 -6.41
C GLY A 149 -23.26 0.32 -5.69
N GLY A 150 -22.34 -0.45 -6.26
CA GLY A 150 -21.02 -0.72 -5.71
C GLY A 150 -20.17 -1.50 -6.71
N LEU A 151 -18.87 -1.63 -6.41
CA LEU A 151 -17.97 -2.40 -7.26
C LEU A 151 -16.95 -3.18 -6.45
N ALA A 152 -16.47 -4.28 -7.03
CA ALA A 152 -15.39 -5.09 -6.46
C ALA A 152 -14.31 -5.36 -7.51
N HIS A 153 -13.05 -5.27 -7.10
CA HIS A 153 -11.89 -5.57 -7.92
C HIS A 153 -11.25 -6.88 -7.47
N LEU A 154 -11.32 -7.89 -8.34
CA LEU A 154 -10.82 -9.25 -8.09
C LEU A 154 -9.66 -9.64 -9.01
N TRP A 155 -9.19 -8.76 -9.91
CA TRP A 155 -8.05 -9.08 -10.79
C TRP A 155 -6.74 -9.34 -10.03
N SER A 156 -6.65 -8.94 -8.76
CA SER A 156 -5.52 -9.31 -7.91
C SER A 156 -5.39 -10.82 -7.72
N LEU A 157 -6.51 -11.57 -7.82
CA LEU A 157 -6.56 -13.01 -7.60
C LEU A 157 -5.88 -13.81 -8.72
N ASP A 158 -5.65 -13.19 -9.88
CA ASP A 158 -4.91 -13.78 -11.00
C ASP A 158 -3.40 -13.63 -10.85
N LEU A 159 -2.92 -12.88 -9.84
CA LEU A 159 -1.48 -12.75 -9.61
C LEU A 159 -0.87 -14.07 -9.15
N PRO A 160 0.33 -14.43 -9.64
CA PRO A 160 1.02 -15.62 -9.21
C PRO A 160 1.34 -15.55 -7.71
N THR A 161 1.21 -16.70 -7.06
CA THR A 161 1.39 -16.84 -5.61
C THR A 161 2.83 -17.20 -5.25
N LEU A 162 3.25 -16.87 -4.04
CA LEU A 162 4.48 -17.42 -3.47
C LEU A 162 4.29 -18.93 -3.21
N ALA A 163 5.33 -19.71 -3.49
CA ALA A 163 5.34 -21.12 -3.13
C ALA A 163 5.12 -21.28 -1.61
N ALA A 164 4.22 -22.19 -1.23
CA ALA A 164 3.99 -22.50 0.17
C ALA A 164 5.30 -22.98 0.83
N ARG A 165 5.51 -22.60 2.10
CA ARG A 165 6.72 -23.00 2.85
C ARG A 165 6.88 -24.51 2.84
N GLY A 166 7.99 -24.99 2.28
CA GLY A 166 8.33 -26.43 2.23
C GLY A 166 7.74 -27.19 1.03
N ALA A 167 7.04 -26.52 0.10
CA ALA A 167 6.62 -27.14 -1.15
C ALA A 167 7.84 -27.44 -2.03
N ALA A 168 7.95 -28.67 -2.52
CA ALA A 168 8.93 -29.02 -3.53
C ALA A 168 8.58 -28.29 -4.84
N THR A 169 9.53 -27.55 -5.40
CA THR A 169 9.42 -26.99 -6.75
C THR A 169 9.59 -28.14 -7.74
N ASN A 170 8.53 -28.92 -7.93
CA ASN A 170 8.46 -29.80 -9.08
C ASN A 170 8.44 -28.86 -10.30
N GLY A 171 9.50 -28.89 -11.12
CA GLY A 171 9.76 -27.94 -12.22
C GLY A 171 8.74 -27.96 -13.37
N THR A 172 7.47 -28.20 -13.09
CA THR A 172 6.35 -27.94 -13.97
C THR A 172 6.08 -26.45 -13.99
N HIS A 173 6.18 -25.84 -15.17
CA HIS A 173 5.74 -24.47 -15.40
C HIS A 173 4.25 -24.37 -15.12
N ASP A 174 3.88 -23.80 -13.97
CA ASP A 174 2.51 -23.42 -13.66
C ASP A 174 2.45 -21.90 -13.51
N HIS A 175 1.53 -21.25 -14.21
CA HIS A 175 1.32 -19.80 -14.17
C HIS A 175 0.77 -19.31 -12.82
N THR A 176 0.47 -20.23 -11.91
CA THR A 176 -0.07 -19.95 -10.58
C THR A 176 0.98 -19.58 -9.53
N THR A 177 2.28 -19.80 -9.79
CA THR A 177 3.36 -19.58 -8.83
C THR A 177 4.47 -18.68 -9.36
N LEU A 178 4.97 -17.79 -8.51
CA LEU A 178 6.07 -16.88 -8.85
C LEU A 178 7.35 -17.64 -9.17
N GLN A 179 7.94 -17.31 -10.31
CA GLN A 179 9.15 -17.95 -10.82
C GLN A 179 10.36 -17.03 -10.72
N PRO A 180 11.57 -17.63 -10.68
CA PRO A 180 12.80 -16.87 -10.76
C PRO A 180 12.87 -16.00 -12.02
N GLY A 181 13.09 -14.70 -11.84
CA GLY A 181 13.21 -13.75 -12.95
C GLY A 181 11.90 -13.17 -13.49
N ASP A 182 10.76 -13.44 -12.86
CA ASP A 182 9.50 -12.74 -13.16
C ASP A 182 9.65 -11.22 -13.01
N ASP A 183 8.91 -10.48 -13.84
CA ASP A 183 8.80 -9.02 -13.75
C ASP A 183 7.63 -8.65 -12.81
N LEU A 184 7.96 -8.48 -11.53
CA LEU A 184 7.00 -8.16 -10.48
C LEU A 184 6.43 -6.75 -10.66
N VAL A 185 7.12 -5.84 -11.35
CA VAL A 185 6.59 -4.51 -11.65
C VAL A 185 5.51 -4.60 -12.72
N ALA A 186 5.71 -5.41 -13.77
CA ALA A 186 4.68 -5.69 -14.76
C ALA A 186 3.46 -6.39 -14.14
N LEU A 187 3.67 -7.34 -13.23
CA LEU A 187 2.60 -7.96 -12.47
C LEU A 187 1.86 -6.94 -11.60
N ALA A 188 2.59 -6.07 -10.87
CA ALA A 188 1.98 -5.01 -10.08
C ALA A 188 1.19 -4.00 -10.94
N GLN A 189 1.58 -3.79 -12.20
CA GLN A 189 0.82 -2.94 -13.12
C GLN A 189 -0.59 -3.47 -13.36
N HIS A 190 -0.74 -4.80 -13.53
CA HIS A 190 -2.05 -5.44 -13.69
C HIS A 190 -2.89 -5.39 -12.41
N ASN A 191 -2.25 -5.16 -11.26
CA ASN A 191 -2.89 -5.06 -9.96
C ASN A 191 -3.12 -3.61 -9.50
N VAL A 192 -2.12 -2.99 -8.87
CA VAL A 192 -2.23 -1.62 -8.34
C VAL A 192 -2.27 -0.57 -9.45
N GLY A 193 -1.67 -0.83 -10.62
CA GLY A 193 -1.74 0.06 -11.78
C GLY A 193 -3.13 0.11 -12.43
N SER A 194 -3.78 -1.04 -12.55
CA SER A 194 -5.16 -1.12 -13.05
C SER A 194 -6.13 -0.45 -12.07
N MET A 195 -5.93 -0.64 -10.76
CA MET A 195 -6.71 0.05 -9.73
C MET A 195 -6.53 1.57 -9.71
N LEU A 196 -5.32 2.06 -9.95
CA LEU A 196 -5.08 3.49 -10.14
C LEU A 196 -5.90 4.02 -11.34
N THR A 197 -5.87 3.31 -12.46
CA THR A 197 -6.59 3.69 -13.68
C THR A 197 -8.11 3.67 -13.47
N LEU A 198 -8.64 2.64 -12.80
CA LEU A 198 -10.04 2.53 -12.41
C LEU A 198 -10.47 3.69 -11.51
N THR A 199 -9.69 3.99 -10.47
CA THR A 199 -9.96 5.10 -9.55
C THR A 199 -10.08 6.41 -10.31
N GLN A 200 -9.12 6.71 -11.18
CA GLN A 200 -9.13 7.94 -11.98
C GLN A 200 -10.34 8.01 -12.92
N ALA A 201 -10.70 6.89 -13.55
CA ALA A 201 -11.88 6.82 -14.41
C ALA A 201 -13.19 7.01 -13.63
N LEU A 202 -13.31 6.41 -12.44
CA LEU A 202 -14.48 6.58 -11.56
C LEU A 202 -14.66 8.04 -11.16
N LEU A 203 -13.59 8.70 -10.69
CA LEU A 203 -13.61 10.10 -10.26
C LEU A 203 -13.94 11.09 -11.39
N GLN A 204 -13.73 10.69 -12.65
CA GLN A 204 -14.04 11.48 -13.84
C GLN A 204 -15.39 11.10 -14.47
N SER A 205 -16.05 10.08 -13.96
CA SER A 205 -17.34 9.59 -14.47
C SER A 205 -18.52 10.21 -13.71
N ALA A 206 -19.73 10.00 -14.23
CA ALA A 206 -20.96 10.32 -13.52
C ALA A 206 -21.39 9.20 -12.53
N GLN A 207 -20.63 8.12 -12.42
CA GLN A 207 -20.92 7.03 -11.49
C GLN A 207 -20.57 7.45 -10.07
N SER A 208 -21.38 7.00 -9.11
CA SER A 208 -21.16 7.29 -7.69
C SER A 208 -21.47 6.04 -6.86
N PRO A 209 -20.62 4.99 -6.98
CA PRO A 209 -20.81 3.74 -6.26
C PRO A 209 -20.75 4.00 -4.74
N THR A 210 -21.53 3.25 -3.97
CA THR A 210 -21.56 3.40 -2.50
C THR A 210 -20.39 2.73 -1.79
N SER A 211 -19.65 1.86 -2.49
CA SER A 211 -18.43 1.23 -1.98
C SER A 211 -17.55 0.69 -3.11
N LEU A 212 -16.25 0.67 -2.82
CA LEU A 212 -15.18 0.12 -3.66
C LEU A 212 -14.47 -1.01 -2.90
N TRP A 213 -14.68 -2.26 -3.31
CA TRP A 213 -14.08 -3.42 -2.65
C TRP A 213 -12.79 -3.84 -3.36
N LEU A 214 -11.68 -3.85 -2.63
CA LEU A 214 -10.40 -4.39 -3.07
C LEU A 214 -10.24 -5.79 -2.47
N VAL A 215 -10.37 -6.81 -3.31
CA VAL A 215 -10.32 -8.21 -2.88
C VAL A 215 -8.91 -8.74 -3.05
N THR A 216 -8.38 -9.41 -2.04
CA THR A 216 -7.13 -10.18 -2.08
C THR A 216 -7.36 -11.55 -1.47
N GLN A 217 -6.39 -12.46 -1.59
CA GLN A 217 -6.44 -13.81 -1.07
C GLN A 217 -5.08 -14.21 -0.48
N ASN A 218 -5.09 -14.66 0.78
CA ASN A 218 -3.89 -15.02 1.55
C ASN A 218 -2.77 -13.96 1.46
N ALA A 219 -3.13 -12.69 1.36
CA ALA A 219 -2.17 -11.57 1.36
C ALA A 219 -1.69 -11.26 2.79
N HIS A 220 -2.45 -11.67 3.81
CA HIS A 220 -2.12 -11.49 5.21
C HIS A 220 -2.19 -12.82 5.98
N ALA A 221 -1.27 -13.01 6.92
CA ALA A 221 -1.39 -14.06 7.92
C ALA A 221 -2.25 -13.55 9.08
N VAL A 222 -3.40 -14.19 9.33
CA VAL A 222 -4.40 -13.75 10.30
C VAL A 222 -4.51 -14.73 11.45
N LEU A 223 -4.52 -16.03 11.14
CA LEU A 223 -4.57 -17.12 12.11
C LEU A 223 -3.22 -17.83 12.21
N ASP A 224 -3.01 -18.53 13.33
CA ASP A 224 -1.85 -19.40 13.51
C ASP A 224 -1.83 -20.47 12.41
N GLY A 225 -0.71 -20.54 11.69
CA GLY A 225 -0.54 -21.47 10.56
C GLY A 225 -0.92 -20.89 9.20
N ASP A 226 -1.48 -19.67 9.13
CA ASP A 226 -1.69 -19.00 7.85
C ASP A 226 -0.35 -18.79 7.13
N GLY A 227 -0.29 -19.20 5.87
CA GLY A 227 0.79 -18.84 4.96
C GLY A 227 0.46 -17.53 4.24
N VAL A 228 1.48 -16.73 3.96
CA VAL A 228 1.34 -15.56 3.06
C VAL A 228 1.72 -16.00 1.65
N THR A 229 0.73 -16.42 0.86
CA THR A 229 0.93 -16.82 -0.54
C THR A 229 0.61 -15.68 -1.51
N GLY A 230 -0.31 -14.77 -1.17
CA GLY A 230 -0.75 -13.65 -1.99
C GLY A 230 0.07 -12.37 -1.83
N ALA A 231 1.38 -12.46 -1.55
CA ALA A 231 2.19 -11.30 -1.15
C ALA A 231 2.17 -10.14 -2.17
N LEU A 232 2.10 -10.42 -3.48
CA LEU A 232 2.00 -9.37 -4.51
C LEU A 232 0.67 -8.62 -4.48
N GLN A 233 -0.41 -9.32 -4.09
CA GLN A 233 -1.74 -8.75 -3.98
C GLN A 233 -1.81 -7.69 -2.87
N ALA A 234 -0.95 -7.81 -1.84
CA ALA A 234 -0.86 -6.84 -0.73
C ALA A 234 -0.52 -5.41 -1.17
N THR A 235 -0.01 -5.20 -2.39
CA THR A 235 0.17 -3.85 -2.95
C THR A 235 -1.15 -3.06 -3.06
N LEU A 236 -2.30 -3.74 -3.21
CA LEU A 236 -3.62 -3.10 -3.17
C LEU A 236 -3.97 -2.53 -1.80
N TRP A 237 -3.47 -3.14 -0.72
CA TRP A 237 -3.76 -2.67 0.63
C TRP A 237 -3.12 -1.32 0.93
N GLY A 238 -1.89 -1.10 0.44
CA GLY A 238 -1.24 0.21 0.49
C GLY A 238 -2.07 1.27 -0.24
N LEU A 239 -2.44 0.99 -1.50
CA LEU A 239 -3.27 1.90 -2.30
C LEU A 239 -4.64 2.16 -1.66
N GLY A 240 -5.28 1.12 -1.12
CA GLY A 240 -6.59 1.21 -0.45
C GLY A 240 -6.59 2.13 0.77
N ARG A 241 -5.48 2.16 1.52
CA ARG A 241 -5.30 3.09 2.64
C ARG A 241 -5.17 4.53 2.15
N THR A 242 -4.40 4.76 1.10
CA THR A 242 -4.29 6.09 0.48
C THR A 242 -5.61 6.55 -0.15
N LEU A 243 -6.35 5.65 -0.81
CA LEU A 243 -7.71 5.89 -1.31
C LEU A 243 -8.67 6.31 -0.20
N THR A 244 -8.57 5.68 0.98
CA THR A 244 -9.40 6.02 2.14
C THR A 244 -9.18 7.48 2.57
N LEU A 245 -7.94 7.95 2.49
CA LEU A 245 -7.55 9.31 2.89
C LEU A 245 -7.87 10.35 1.83
N GLU A 246 -7.65 10.04 0.54
CA GLU A 246 -7.84 11.00 -0.56
C GLU A 246 -9.26 11.04 -1.10
N HIS A 247 -9.96 9.90 -1.11
CA HIS A 247 -11.28 9.72 -1.72
C HIS A 247 -12.23 8.92 -0.82
N PRO A 248 -12.52 9.40 0.41
CA PRO A 248 -13.42 8.72 1.35
C PRO A 248 -14.84 8.54 0.79
N GLU A 249 -15.27 9.36 -0.18
CA GLU A 249 -16.53 9.25 -0.90
C GLU A 249 -16.68 7.92 -1.67
N LEU A 250 -15.58 7.29 -2.08
CA LEU A 250 -15.60 5.98 -2.74
C LEU A 250 -15.80 4.82 -1.74
N ASN A 251 -15.70 5.10 -0.43
CA ASN A 251 -15.81 4.12 0.65
C ASN A 251 -15.01 2.83 0.34
N PRO A 252 -13.68 2.93 0.21
CA PRO A 252 -12.85 1.79 -0.14
C PRO A 252 -12.78 0.79 1.01
N VAL A 253 -13.03 -0.49 0.70
CA VAL A 253 -12.97 -1.62 1.64
C VAL A 253 -11.95 -2.62 1.12
N GLN A 254 -10.90 -2.90 1.90
CA GLN A 254 -9.95 -3.98 1.65
C GLN A 254 -10.43 -5.25 2.35
N ILE A 255 -10.52 -6.35 1.61
CA ILE A 255 -10.85 -7.66 2.18
C ILE A 255 -9.89 -8.73 1.68
N ASP A 256 -9.31 -9.48 2.62
CA ASP A 256 -8.44 -10.61 2.33
C ASP A 256 -9.16 -11.93 2.60
N LEU A 257 -9.21 -12.78 1.58
CA LEU A 257 -9.91 -14.05 1.58
C LEU A 257 -8.98 -15.22 1.91
N ASP A 258 -9.55 -16.36 2.29
CA ASP A 258 -8.81 -17.61 2.37
C ASP A 258 -8.60 -18.22 0.97
N GLY A 259 -7.65 -19.15 0.88
CA GLY A 259 -7.18 -19.72 -0.38
C GLY A 259 -8.15 -20.64 -1.12
N ASP A 260 -9.32 -20.95 -0.56
CA ASP A 260 -10.24 -21.94 -1.12
C ASP A 260 -11.34 -21.26 -1.94
N ALA A 261 -11.03 -21.02 -3.22
CA ALA A 261 -11.96 -20.42 -4.18
C ALA A 261 -13.27 -21.23 -4.34
N GLN A 262 -13.29 -22.51 -3.96
CA GLN A 262 -14.47 -23.37 -4.05
C GLN A 262 -15.30 -23.40 -2.76
N ASP A 263 -14.86 -22.73 -1.68
CA ASP A 263 -15.69 -22.60 -0.48
C ASP A 263 -16.80 -21.57 -0.71
N GLY A 264 -17.95 -22.05 -1.18
CA GLY A 264 -19.15 -21.23 -1.39
C GLY A 264 -19.59 -20.44 -0.14
N ARG A 265 -19.18 -20.84 1.07
CA ARG A 265 -19.47 -20.09 2.30
C ARG A 265 -18.72 -18.76 2.36
N GLN A 266 -17.49 -18.72 1.85
CA GLN A 266 -16.68 -17.50 1.77
C GLN A 266 -17.38 -16.47 0.88
N TRP A 267 -17.81 -16.87 -0.31
CA TRP A 267 -18.50 -15.98 -1.25
C TRP A 267 -19.87 -15.54 -0.76
N ALA A 268 -20.62 -16.43 -0.09
CA ALA A 268 -21.86 -16.08 0.57
C ALA A 268 -21.66 -15.04 1.69
N ALA A 269 -20.60 -15.17 2.48
CA ALA A 269 -20.26 -14.23 3.53
C ALA A 269 -19.81 -12.88 2.97
N LEU A 270 -18.96 -12.86 1.93
CA LEU A 270 -18.55 -11.62 1.24
C LEU A 270 -19.76 -10.91 0.62
N ALA A 271 -20.63 -11.62 -0.11
CA ALA A 271 -21.86 -11.04 -0.67
C ALA A 271 -22.79 -10.49 0.43
N ALA A 272 -22.85 -11.15 1.60
CA ALA A 272 -23.61 -10.66 2.74
C ALA A 272 -23.05 -9.35 3.30
N LEU A 273 -21.71 -9.22 3.40
CA LEU A 273 -21.05 -7.98 3.82
C LEU A 273 -21.26 -6.86 2.80
N MET A 274 -21.07 -7.12 1.52
CA MET A 274 -21.22 -6.13 0.43
C MET A 274 -22.63 -5.54 0.35
N THR A 275 -23.65 -6.33 0.69
CA THR A 275 -25.07 -5.91 0.60
C THR A 275 -25.68 -5.58 1.96
N ALA A 276 -24.88 -5.52 3.03
CA ALA A 276 -25.36 -5.18 4.36
C ALA A 276 -25.82 -3.71 4.42
N PRO A 277 -26.93 -3.38 5.11
CA PRO A 277 -27.36 -1.99 5.27
C PRO A 277 -26.33 -1.16 6.04
N ALA A 278 -26.08 0.08 5.58
CA ALA A 278 -25.10 1.00 6.14
C ALA A 278 -25.26 1.30 7.66
N MET A 279 -26.45 1.07 8.24
CA MET A 279 -26.71 1.25 9.68
C MET A 279 -26.22 0.10 10.56
N THR A 280 -25.81 -1.03 9.97
CA THR A 280 -25.44 -2.26 10.71
C THR A 280 -23.93 -2.46 10.87
N THR A 281 -23.11 -1.66 10.20
CA THR A 281 -21.66 -1.84 10.18
C THR A 281 -20.98 -0.83 11.10
N VAL A 282 -20.17 -1.33 12.03
CA VAL A 282 -18.99 -0.57 12.47
C VAL A 282 -18.19 -0.26 11.19
N HIS A 283 -17.72 0.97 11.00
CA HIS A 283 -16.96 1.38 9.81
C HIS A 283 -15.58 0.69 9.78
N GLU A 284 -15.58 -0.61 9.52
CA GLU A 284 -14.41 -1.43 9.28
C GLU A 284 -14.20 -1.48 7.77
N ASN A 285 -13.04 -1.05 7.33
CA ASN A 285 -12.68 -1.03 5.92
C ASN A 285 -11.45 -1.89 5.60
N GLN A 286 -10.93 -2.63 6.58
CA GLN A 286 -9.79 -3.51 6.47
C GLN A 286 -10.11 -4.83 7.16
N LEU A 287 -10.54 -5.82 6.38
CA LEU A 287 -11.06 -7.08 6.87
C LEU A 287 -10.27 -8.27 6.31
N ALA A 288 -10.28 -9.37 7.05
CA ALA A 288 -9.93 -10.68 6.52
C ALA A 288 -11.06 -11.67 6.79
N LEU A 289 -11.44 -12.44 5.80
CA LEU A 289 -12.40 -13.51 5.92
C LEU A 289 -11.62 -14.83 5.99
N ARG A 290 -11.81 -15.57 7.08
CA ARG A 290 -11.23 -16.91 7.26
C ARG A 290 -12.34 -17.84 7.70
N GLN A 291 -12.59 -18.90 6.93
CA GLN A 291 -13.60 -19.92 7.28
C GLN A 291 -14.99 -19.30 7.57
N GLY A 292 -15.36 -18.24 6.82
CA GLY A 292 -16.63 -17.52 6.99
C GLY A 292 -16.69 -16.55 8.20
N VAL A 293 -15.60 -16.37 8.93
CA VAL A 293 -15.49 -15.41 10.04
C VAL A 293 -14.69 -14.18 9.62
N ALA A 294 -15.23 -12.99 9.85
CA ALA A 294 -14.55 -11.73 9.57
C ALA A 294 -13.66 -11.30 10.75
N TYR A 295 -12.40 -11.02 10.45
CA TYR A 295 -11.38 -10.47 11.33
C TYR A 295 -11.06 -9.04 10.88
N VAL A 296 -10.65 -8.19 11.83
CA VAL A 296 -10.33 -6.79 11.56
C VAL A 296 -8.93 -6.48 12.09
N ALA A 297 -8.15 -5.75 11.30
CA ALA A 297 -6.80 -5.37 11.69
C ALA A 297 -6.83 -4.36 12.84
N ARG A 298 -5.96 -4.55 13.85
CA ARG A 298 -5.78 -3.64 14.98
C ARG A 298 -4.30 -3.49 15.29
N LEU A 299 -3.91 -2.27 15.66
CA LEU A 299 -2.60 -2.03 16.23
C LEU A 299 -2.67 -2.32 17.72
N ASP A 300 -1.75 -3.15 18.18
CA ASP A 300 -1.53 -3.39 19.60
C ASP A 300 -0.08 -3.07 19.96
N ARG A 301 0.17 -2.75 21.22
CA ARG A 301 1.51 -2.52 21.72
C ARG A 301 2.24 -3.87 21.74
N ALA A 302 3.34 -3.96 20.99
CA ALA A 302 4.25 -5.09 21.13
C ALA A 302 4.96 -5.01 22.50
N ASP A 303 4.79 -6.05 23.33
CA ASP A 303 5.55 -6.22 24.57
C ASP A 303 6.98 -6.67 24.23
N LEU A 304 7.82 -5.71 23.82
CA LEU A 304 9.17 -5.97 23.32
C LEU A 304 10.20 -6.32 24.43
N TYR A 305 9.83 -6.42 25.70
CA TYR A 305 10.75 -6.68 26.82
C TYR A 305 10.05 -7.55 27.89
N PRO A 306 10.42 -8.84 28.05
CA PRO A 306 11.77 -9.31 28.42
C PRO A 306 12.39 -10.39 27.52
N ALA A 307 11.68 -10.88 26.48
CA ALA A 307 12.16 -11.98 25.64
C ALA A 307 13.31 -11.58 24.67
N MET A 308 13.46 -10.29 24.35
CA MET A 308 14.48 -9.79 23.42
C MET A 308 15.77 -9.32 24.08
N ALA A 309 15.89 -9.36 25.41
CA ALA A 309 17.08 -8.88 26.11
C ALA A 309 18.32 -9.77 25.90
N THR A 310 18.13 -11.02 25.43
CA THR A 310 19.21 -12.01 25.28
C THR A 310 19.56 -12.37 23.84
N ASP A 311 18.65 -12.16 22.88
CA ASP A 311 18.84 -12.57 21.47
C ASP A 311 19.13 -11.36 20.58
N ARG A 312 20.32 -10.76 20.75
CA ARG A 312 20.83 -9.79 19.76
C ARG A 312 21.11 -10.53 18.47
N VAL A 313 20.67 -9.97 17.34
CA VAL A 313 21.07 -10.47 16.01
C VAL A 313 22.61 -10.47 15.94
N PRO A 314 23.25 -11.63 15.78
CA PRO A 314 24.70 -11.71 15.89
C PRO A 314 25.35 -11.00 14.70
N VAL A 315 26.12 -9.96 14.99
CA VAL A 315 27.08 -9.39 14.04
C VAL A 315 28.40 -10.11 14.28
N GLN A 316 28.71 -11.04 13.38
CA GLN A 316 29.93 -11.82 13.40
C GLN A 316 31.10 -11.01 12.79
N PRO A 317 32.28 -11.01 13.45
CA PRO A 317 33.53 -10.63 12.81
C PRO A 317 33.78 -11.48 11.56
N GLN A 318 34.54 -10.96 10.59
CA GLN A 318 34.88 -11.66 9.34
C GLN A 318 33.69 -12.03 8.44
N ALA A 319 32.48 -11.53 8.71
CA ALA A 319 31.33 -11.68 7.83
C ALA A 319 31.06 -10.41 7.02
N THR A 320 30.46 -10.57 5.84
CA THR A 320 30.01 -9.46 4.99
C THR A 320 28.53 -9.13 5.23
N TYR A 321 28.22 -7.84 5.31
CA TYR A 321 26.86 -7.31 5.39
C TYR A 321 26.55 -6.42 4.18
N LEU A 322 25.56 -6.82 3.38
CA LEU A 322 25.14 -6.11 2.19
C LEU A 322 24.05 -5.09 2.53
N ILE A 323 24.25 -3.83 2.15
CA ILE A 323 23.28 -2.74 2.37
C ILE A 323 22.94 -2.09 1.02
N THR A 324 21.75 -2.36 0.49
CA THR A 324 21.23 -1.63 -0.67
C THR A 324 20.64 -0.28 -0.25
N GLY A 325 20.88 0.76 -1.05
CA GLY A 325 20.68 2.14 -0.59
C GLY A 325 21.71 2.53 0.48
N GLY A 326 22.82 1.79 0.59
CA GLY A 326 23.83 1.95 1.65
C GLY A 326 24.56 3.30 1.66
N LEU A 327 24.46 4.06 0.57
CA LEU A 327 25.00 5.42 0.45
C LEU A 327 23.98 6.52 0.80
N GLY A 328 22.73 6.14 1.11
CA GLY A 328 21.68 7.04 1.59
C GLY A 328 21.77 7.27 3.10
N ALA A 329 21.00 8.23 3.62
CA ALA A 329 21.05 8.59 5.03
C ALA A 329 20.80 7.41 5.98
N ILE A 330 19.70 6.68 5.76
CA ILE A 330 19.33 5.50 6.57
C ILE A 330 20.33 4.35 6.38
N GLY A 331 20.79 4.13 5.15
CA GLY A 331 21.79 3.09 4.86
C GLY A 331 23.12 3.34 5.58
N LEU A 332 23.58 4.60 5.61
CA LEU A 332 24.80 4.99 6.32
C LEU A 332 24.66 4.87 7.83
N LEU A 333 23.50 5.23 8.41
CA LEU A 333 23.23 5.03 9.84
C LEU A 333 23.17 3.54 10.20
N THR A 334 22.63 2.71 9.31
CA THR A 334 22.58 1.26 9.50
C THR A 334 23.98 0.66 9.44
N ALA A 335 24.80 1.08 8.48
CA ALA A 335 26.21 0.71 8.38
C ALA A 335 26.99 1.10 9.65
N GLU A 336 26.81 2.33 10.14
CA GLU A 336 27.43 2.82 11.37
C GLU A 336 27.08 1.95 12.58
N SER A 337 25.81 1.56 12.70
CA SER A 337 25.34 0.65 13.75
C SER A 337 25.95 -0.74 13.64
N LEU A 338 26.15 -1.27 12.42
CA LEU A 338 26.81 -2.57 12.21
C LEU A 338 28.30 -2.51 12.58
N VAL A 339 29.00 -1.43 12.21
CA VAL A 339 30.40 -1.21 12.60
C VAL A 339 30.52 -1.17 14.12
N ALA A 340 29.65 -0.42 14.80
CA ALA A 340 29.62 -0.36 16.27
C ALA A 340 29.33 -1.73 16.93
N GLN A 341 28.71 -2.66 16.20
CA GLN A 341 28.44 -4.03 16.63
C GLN A 341 29.55 -5.04 16.26
N GLY A 342 30.62 -4.59 15.59
CA GLY A 342 31.77 -5.43 15.24
C GLY A 342 31.76 -5.99 13.82
N ALA A 343 31.04 -5.36 12.88
CA ALA A 343 31.12 -5.75 11.47
C ALA A 343 32.48 -5.36 10.85
N ASP A 344 33.21 -6.36 10.36
CA ASP A 344 34.51 -6.15 9.71
C ASP A 344 34.38 -5.87 8.20
N HIS A 345 33.31 -6.33 7.55
CA HIS A 345 33.11 -6.17 6.10
C HIS A 345 31.73 -5.60 5.78
N LEU A 346 31.72 -4.44 5.11
CA LEU A 346 30.52 -3.78 4.61
C LEU A 346 30.52 -3.77 3.08
N LEU A 347 29.39 -4.19 2.49
CA LEU A 347 29.12 -4.13 1.07
C LEU A 347 27.97 -3.14 0.82
N LEU A 348 28.31 -1.92 0.40
CA LEU A 348 27.32 -0.86 0.16
C LEU A 348 26.95 -0.82 -1.33
N VAL A 349 25.66 -0.92 -1.63
CA VAL A 349 25.14 -0.97 -3.00
C VAL A 349 24.24 0.23 -3.28
N GLY A 350 24.45 0.89 -4.41
CA GLY A 350 23.55 1.94 -4.89
C GLY A 350 23.90 2.40 -6.30
N ARG A 351 23.01 3.15 -6.95
CA ARG A 351 23.21 3.58 -8.36
C ARG A 351 24.22 4.70 -8.53
N SER A 352 24.44 5.51 -7.50
CA SER A 352 25.28 6.72 -7.55
C SER A 352 26.61 6.50 -6.87
N GLN A 353 27.63 7.28 -7.26
CA GLN A 353 28.89 7.34 -6.53
C GLN A 353 28.65 7.95 -5.13
N PRO A 354 29.47 7.60 -4.11
CA PRO A 354 29.34 8.19 -2.79
C PRO A 354 29.58 9.70 -2.85
N ARG A 355 28.67 10.47 -2.25
CA ARG A 355 28.81 11.94 -2.10
C ARG A 355 29.83 12.25 -1.00
N ALA A 356 30.31 13.48 -0.93
CA ALA A 356 31.33 13.91 0.04
C ALA A 356 31.06 13.44 1.49
N ALA A 357 29.83 13.65 2.00
CA ALA A 357 29.44 13.22 3.35
C ALA A 357 29.48 11.69 3.55
N ALA A 358 29.19 10.90 2.50
CA ALA A 358 29.34 9.45 2.56
C ALA A 358 30.83 9.05 2.52
N VAL A 359 31.63 9.70 1.66
CA VAL A 359 33.08 9.45 1.53
C VAL A 359 33.78 9.64 2.87
N GLU A 360 33.44 10.69 3.63
CA GLU A 360 34.00 10.94 4.96
C GLU A 360 33.74 9.78 5.93
N ARG A 361 32.47 9.32 6.04
CA ARG A 361 32.11 8.18 6.89
C ARG A 361 32.81 6.89 6.47
N LEU A 362 32.84 6.61 5.17
CA LEU A 362 33.50 5.43 4.61
C LEU A 362 35.00 5.43 4.92
N THR A 363 35.64 6.61 4.92
CA THR A 363 37.06 6.76 5.24
C THR A 363 37.30 6.52 6.72
N ALA A 364 36.47 7.10 7.59
CA ALA A 364 36.55 6.87 9.03
C ALA A 364 36.38 5.39 9.41
N TRP A 365 35.48 4.64 8.77
CA TRP A 365 35.34 3.20 9.01
C TRP A 365 36.55 2.39 8.54
N ARG A 366 37.14 2.76 7.39
CA ARG A 366 38.37 2.11 6.89
C ARG A 366 39.55 2.34 7.83
N GLU A 367 39.67 3.54 8.40
CA GLU A 367 40.69 3.85 9.41
C GLU A 367 40.50 3.06 10.70
N GLN A 368 39.28 2.62 11.01
CA GLN A 368 38.95 1.71 12.12
C GLN A 368 39.23 0.23 11.79
N GLY A 369 39.70 -0.09 10.59
CA GLY A 369 39.99 -1.45 10.14
C GLY A 369 38.83 -2.15 9.43
N VAL A 370 37.71 -1.48 9.19
CA VAL A 370 36.57 -2.05 8.46
C VAL A 370 36.85 -2.06 6.96
N THR A 371 36.67 -3.22 6.33
CA THR A 371 36.70 -3.35 4.88
C THR A 371 35.38 -2.86 4.30
N VAL A 372 35.39 -1.71 3.64
CA VAL A 372 34.19 -1.13 3.01
C VAL A 372 34.30 -1.17 1.49
N THR A 373 33.48 -2.01 0.87
CA THR A 373 33.34 -2.15 -0.59
C THR A 373 32.07 -1.45 -1.04
N VAL A 374 32.17 -0.67 -2.13
CA VAL A 374 31.02 0.03 -2.73
C VAL A 374 30.82 -0.51 -4.13
N HIS A 375 29.62 -1.03 -4.41
CA HIS A 375 29.22 -1.42 -5.77
C HIS A 375 28.20 -0.43 -6.32
N GLN A 376 28.48 0.05 -7.53
CA GLN A 376 27.47 0.75 -8.32
C GLN A 376 26.60 -0.27 -9.05
N ALA A 377 25.38 -0.44 -8.58
CA ALA A 377 24.42 -1.36 -9.20
C ALA A 377 22.99 -0.84 -9.02
N ASP A 378 22.12 -1.17 -9.98
CA ASP A 378 20.69 -1.06 -9.81
C ASP A 378 20.13 -2.36 -9.22
N VAL A 379 19.39 -2.25 -8.12
CA VAL A 379 18.80 -3.41 -7.45
C VAL A 379 17.73 -4.08 -8.31
N THR A 380 17.12 -3.31 -9.23
CA THR A 380 16.11 -3.81 -10.16
C THR A 380 16.73 -4.50 -11.37
N ASP A 381 18.06 -4.54 -11.49
CA ASP A 381 18.77 -5.30 -12.51
C ASP A 381 19.34 -6.59 -11.88
N ARG A 382 18.73 -7.71 -12.25
CA ARG A 382 19.10 -9.03 -11.72
C ARG A 382 20.54 -9.42 -12.05
N ALA A 383 21.03 -9.06 -13.23
CA ALA A 383 22.37 -9.42 -13.67
C ALA A 383 23.43 -8.62 -12.90
N GLN A 384 23.19 -7.33 -12.67
CA GLN A 384 24.05 -6.50 -11.83
C GLN A 384 24.08 -7.02 -10.39
N MET A 385 22.92 -7.36 -9.81
CA MET A 385 22.87 -7.90 -8.45
C MET A 385 23.54 -9.27 -8.35
N ALA A 386 23.42 -10.14 -9.35
CA ALA A 386 24.13 -11.42 -9.39
C ALA A 386 25.66 -11.20 -9.40
N GLN A 387 26.16 -10.21 -10.14
CA GLN A 387 27.58 -9.85 -10.12
C GLN A 387 28.04 -9.32 -8.76
N VAL A 388 27.21 -8.51 -8.08
CA VAL A 388 27.49 -8.02 -6.73
C VAL A 388 27.61 -9.17 -5.74
N ILE A 389 26.67 -10.12 -5.77
CA ILE A 389 26.68 -11.30 -4.87
C ILE A 389 27.86 -12.22 -5.19
N ALA A 390 28.17 -12.45 -6.47
CA ALA A 390 29.28 -13.30 -6.88
C ALA A 390 30.67 -12.71 -6.55
N ALA A 391 30.77 -11.39 -6.33
CA ALA A 391 32.01 -10.72 -5.96
C ALA A 391 32.35 -10.80 -4.46
N ILE A 392 31.46 -11.38 -3.64
CA ILE A 392 31.68 -11.52 -2.20
C ILE A 392 32.78 -12.56 -1.95
N ASP A 393 33.75 -12.19 -1.12
CA ASP A 393 34.87 -13.07 -0.75
C ASP A 393 34.34 -14.30 0.02
N PRO A 394 34.60 -15.54 -0.46
CA PRO A 394 34.25 -16.74 0.27
C PRO A 394 34.87 -16.84 1.68
N ALA A 395 36.01 -16.18 1.92
CA ALA A 395 36.64 -16.10 3.24
C ALA A 395 35.89 -15.16 4.20
N ALA A 396 35.07 -14.24 3.66
CA ALA A 396 34.22 -13.34 4.42
C ALA A 396 32.75 -13.44 3.95
N PRO A 397 32.05 -14.55 4.26
CA PRO A 397 30.76 -14.88 3.65
C PRO A 397 29.67 -13.86 3.98
N LEU A 398 28.68 -13.74 3.08
CA LEU A 398 27.49 -12.94 3.33
C LEU A 398 26.67 -13.53 4.47
N ARG A 399 26.44 -12.74 5.53
CA ARG A 399 25.62 -13.16 6.69
C ARG A 399 24.41 -12.26 6.92
N GLY A 400 24.37 -11.06 6.36
CA GLY A 400 23.22 -10.18 6.50
C GLY A 400 22.93 -9.39 5.23
N VAL A 401 21.64 -9.29 4.91
CA VAL A 401 21.14 -8.41 3.85
C VAL A 401 20.25 -7.35 4.47
N ILE A 402 20.52 -6.09 4.13
CA ILE A 402 19.74 -4.93 4.52
C ILE A 402 19.26 -4.22 3.25
N HIS A 403 17.95 -4.20 3.08
CA HIS A 403 17.31 -3.49 1.98
C HIS A 403 16.74 -2.15 2.45
N SER A 404 17.54 -1.09 2.34
CA SER A 404 17.19 0.27 2.77
C SER A 404 16.94 1.23 1.60
N VAL A 405 16.45 0.72 0.46
CA VAL A 405 16.15 1.59 -0.69
C VAL A 405 14.86 2.37 -0.43
N GLY A 406 14.99 3.70 -0.46
CA GLY A 406 13.88 4.64 -0.41
C GLY A 406 14.03 5.65 -1.55
N LEU A 407 13.10 5.61 -2.49
CA LEU A 407 12.84 6.69 -3.43
C LEU A 407 11.42 7.18 -3.15
N LEU A 408 11.20 8.49 -3.21
CA LEU A 408 9.88 9.08 -3.08
C LEU A 408 9.54 9.81 -4.37
N HIS A 409 8.28 9.69 -4.79
CA HIS A 409 7.72 10.48 -5.88
C HIS A 409 6.25 10.76 -5.59
N ASP A 410 6.04 11.53 -4.53
CA ASP A 410 4.71 11.84 -4.00
C ASP A 410 3.81 12.49 -5.07
N GLY A 411 2.52 12.21 -4.97
CA GLY A 411 1.49 12.77 -5.83
C GLY A 411 0.13 12.14 -5.57
N VAL A 412 -0.90 12.98 -5.46
CA VAL A 412 -2.29 12.55 -5.29
C VAL A 412 -2.73 11.62 -6.41
N LEU A 413 -3.61 10.67 -6.09
CA LEU A 413 -4.05 9.59 -6.99
C LEU A 413 -4.57 10.13 -8.32
N LEU A 414 -5.33 11.23 -8.30
CA LEU A 414 -5.87 11.85 -9.52
C LEU A 414 -4.79 12.35 -10.50
N GLN A 415 -3.60 12.70 -10.01
CA GLN A 415 -2.49 13.21 -10.82
C GLN A 415 -1.35 12.19 -10.97
N GLN A 416 -1.46 11.04 -10.31
CA GLN A 416 -0.46 9.99 -10.33
C GLN A 416 -0.47 9.28 -11.70
N ARG A 417 0.69 8.79 -12.12
CA ARG A 417 0.83 8.06 -13.38
C ARG A 417 1.72 6.84 -13.16
N TRP A 418 1.43 5.74 -13.85
CA TRP A 418 2.24 4.53 -13.75
C TRP A 418 3.74 4.79 -13.99
N ALA A 419 4.08 5.66 -14.95
CA ALA A 419 5.46 6.06 -15.24
C ALA A 419 6.19 6.76 -14.07
N ARG A 420 5.46 7.32 -13.09
CA ARG A 420 6.00 7.91 -11.85
C ARG A 420 5.93 6.92 -10.68
N PHE A 421 4.89 6.09 -10.66
CA PHE A 421 4.65 5.06 -9.64
C PHE A 421 5.66 3.91 -9.73
N ALA A 422 5.85 3.33 -10.93
CA ALA A 422 6.68 2.15 -11.14
C ALA A 422 8.14 2.33 -10.69
N PRO A 423 8.83 3.47 -10.96
CA PRO A 423 10.20 3.67 -10.49
C PRO A 423 10.36 3.71 -8.96
N VAL A 424 9.31 4.08 -8.21
CA VAL A 424 9.31 4.09 -6.74
C VAL A 424 9.05 2.70 -6.17
N LEU A 425 8.13 1.96 -6.79
CA LEU A 425 7.78 0.59 -6.40
C LEU A 425 8.91 -0.40 -6.72
N ALA A 426 9.51 -0.28 -7.91
CA ALA A 426 10.45 -1.24 -8.46
C ALA A 426 11.59 -1.66 -7.51
N PRO A 427 12.33 -0.76 -6.86
CA PRO A 427 13.40 -1.19 -5.97
C PRO A 427 12.89 -1.94 -4.73
N LYS A 428 11.70 -1.61 -4.21
CA LYS A 428 11.11 -2.24 -3.03
C LYS A 428 10.49 -3.59 -3.34
N LEU A 429 10.01 -3.77 -4.57
CA LEU A 429 9.35 -4.99 -5.02
C LEU A 429 10.35 -5.89 -5.76
N GLN A 430 10.74 -5.51 -6.98
CA GLN A 430 11.69 -6.28 -7.80
C GLN A 430 13.06 -6.39 -7.13
N GLY A 431 13.55 -5.31 -6.52
CA GLY A 431 14.87 -5.32 -5.86
C GLY A 431 14.92 -6.26 -4.66
N ALA A 432 13.88 -6.23 -3.81
CA ALA A 432 13.77 -7.16 -2.69
C ALA A 432 13.66 -8.61 -3.17
N TRP A 433 12.93 -8.86 -4.26
CA TRP A 433 12.79 -10.18 -4.86
C TRP A 433 14.11 -10.71 -5.42
N HIS A 434 14.87 -9.89 -6.14
CA HIS A 434 16.21 -10.27 -6.61
C HIS A 434 17.14 -10.63 -5.45
N LEU A 435 17.14 -9.83 -4.37
CA LEU A 435 17.92 -10.15 -3.18
C LEU A 435 17.47 -11.48 -2.56
N HIS A 436 16.17 -11.72 -2.46
CA HIS A 436 15.63 -12.99 -1.97
C HIS A 436 16.13 -14.18 -2.81
N GLU A 437 15.91 -14.17 -4.12
CA GLU A 437 16.32 -15.25 -5.03
C GLU A 437 17.83 -15.52 -4.98
N LEU A 438 18.64 -14.47 -5.08
CA LEU A 438 20.10 -14.58 -5.18
C LEU A 438 20.76 -14.96 -3.86
N THR A 439 20.03 -14.88 -2.73
CA THR A 439 20.57 -15.18 -1.41
C THR A 439 19.85 -16.32 -0.69
N GLN A 440 18.80 -16.91 -1.27
CA GLN A 440 17.99 -17.98 -0.66
C GLN A 440 18.82 -19.21 -0.24
N GLY A 441 19.90 -19.53 -0.97
CA GLY A 441 20.80 -20.64 -0.67
C GLY A 441 21.95 -20.28 0.28
N LEU A 442 22.04 -19.04 0.73
CA LEU A 442 23.14 -18.55 1.56
C LEU A 442 22.76 -18.62 3.05
N PRO A 443 23.74 -18.88 3.95
CA PRO A 443 23.47 -19.02 5.38
C PRO A 443 23.37 -17.64 6.04
N LEU A 444 22.33 -16.87 5.71
CA LEU A 444 22.09 -15.56 6.30
C LEU A 444 21.62 -15.70 7.75
N ASP A 445 22.17 -14.85 8.63
CA ASP A 445 21.66 -14.64 10.00
C ASP A 445 20.40 -13.77 9.99
N PHE A 446 20.30 -12.84 9.03
CA PHE A 446 19.15 -11.96 8.90
C PHE A 446 18.95 -11.40 7.48
N PHE A 447 17.70 -11.12 7.16
CA PHE A 447 17.27 -10.45 5.94
C PHE A 447 16.29 -9.33 6.32
N LEU A 448 16.77 -8.08 6.30
CA LEU A 448 16.09 -6.93 6.85
C LEU A 448 15.54 -6.02 5.74
N LEU A 449 14.22 -5.90 5.65
CA LEU A 449 13.53 -5.03 4.70
C LEU A 449 13.04 -3.76 5.39
N PHE A 450 13.49 -2.59 4.91
CA PHE A 450 13.00 -1.32 5.43
C PHE A 450 11.67 -0.96 4.77
N SER A 451 10.60 -1.21 5.51
CA SER A 451 9.25 -0.73 5.18
C SER A 451 9.02 0.69 5.71
N SER A 452 7.78 1.17 5.65
CA SER A 452 7.36 2.47 6.17
C SER A 452 6.08 2.33 6.97
N ALA A 453 5.92 3.17 8.01
CA ALA A 453 4.66 3.30 8.74
C ALA A 453 3.50 3.74 7.83
N VAL A 454 3.81 4.43 6.72
CA VAL A 454 2.84 4.76 5.65
C VAL A 454 2.23 3.50 5.04
N GLY A 455 2.98 2.41 4.94
CA GLY A 455 2.45 1.13 4.47
C GLY A 455 1.36 0.57 5.38
N LEU A 456 1.30 1.00 6.64
CA LEU A 456 0.33 0.53 7.65
C LEU A 456 -0.83 1.51 7.85
N MET A 457 -0.53 2.82 7.89
CA MET A 457 -1.52 3.86 8.20
C MET A 457 -2.07 4.57 6.95
N GLY A 458 -1.39 4.47 5.81
CA GLY A 458 -1.62 5.33 4.64
C GLY A 458 -1.06 6.74 4.86
N ASN A 459 -0.87 7.46 3.75
CA ASN A 459 -0.65 8.90 3.76
C ASN A 459 -1.13 9.47 2.42
N ALA A 460 -1.81 10.63 2.44
CA ALA A 460 -2.25 11.27 1.20
C ALA A 460 -1.04 11.61 0.32
N GLY A 461 -1.10 11.23 -0.95
CA GLY A 461 -0.06 11.41 -1.94
C GLY A 461 1.05 10.34 -1.95
N GLN A 462 0.96 9.28 -1.14
CA GLN A 462 2.02 8.25 -1.00
C GLN A 462 1.53 6.81 -1.12
#